data_AF-A0A8J2YPX7-F1
#
_entry.id   AF-A0A8J2YPX7-F1
#
_cell.length_a   1.000
_cell.length_b   1.000
_cell.length_c   1.000
_cell.angle_alpha   90.00
_cell.angle_beta   90.00
_cell.angle_gamma   90.00
#
_symmetry.space_group_name_H-M   'P 1'
#
loop_
_entity.id
_entity.type
_entity.pdbx_description
1 polymer ?
#
loop_
_entity_poly.entity_id
_entity_poly.type
_entity_poly.pdbx_seq_one_letter_code
_entity_poly.pdbx_strand_id
1 'polypeptide(L)'
;MSKFFCAIRVGVIVAALCAFSYTPWAQAQDCKLVSRGEIPLTRSSDGHLLLSVALNGKPVQMALDFERPFTTISRAKVNELDAPVTNQAGGEFRLGEDALGDVAMLGSVRLGAASVDRLEAVVDDGRKAYNGIILGYNMLQYFLPEFDLAHDVIRLFDKRHCPDKVVYWAPDYLTFKYDDHIGRMLLDAKVDGRDVHAMLAPERVQSTISYDVADASGISHDTGGALQTLEFGGITLRHAAVQVADLRYARGPSGPDAHIQARALLTPTDIKIGADVLKHLRFIIDFEAKTVYFTVG
;
A
#
# COMPACT_ATOMS: atom_id res chain seq x y z
N MET A 1 85.18 7.78 54.08
CA MET A 1 83.88 8.47 54.19
C MET A 1 83.57 9.12 52.86
N SER A 2 82.56 8.64 52.13
CA SER A 2 81.61 9.45 51.33
C SER A 2 80.87 8.51 50.36
N LYS A 3 79.54 8.56 50.42
CA LYS A 3 78.60 7.78 49.63
C LYS A 3 78.44 8.45 48.25
N PHE A 4 78.60 7.70 47.17
CA PHE A 4 78.20 8.15 45.83
C PHE A 4 76.74 7.74 45.58
N PHE A 5 75.87 8.76 45.45
CA PHE A 5 74.49 8.62 45.02
C PHE A 5 74.43 8.43 43.50
N CYS A 6 73.73 7.37 43.07
CA CYS A 6 73.36 7.12 41.68
C CYS A 6 72.10 7.92 41.35
N ALA A 7 72.20 8.90 40.46
CA ALA A 7 71.07 9.67 39.95
C ALA A 7 70.53 9.00 38.68
N ILE A 8 69.34 8.40 38.79
CA ILE A 8 68.57 7.84 37.68
C ILE A 8 67.95 9.00 36.89
N ARG A 9 68.32 9.15 35.61
CA ARG A 9 67.63 10.03 34.66
C ARG A 9 66.43 9.28 34.05
N VAL A 10 65.23 9.77 34.30
CA VAL A 10 63.99 9.34 33.65
C VAL A 10 63.97 9.92 32.23
N GLY A 11 64.11 9.06 31.22
CA GLY A 11 63.90 9.40 29.82
C GLY A 11 62.42 9.28 29.46
N VAL A 12 61.80 10.40 29.09
CA VAL A 12 60.43 10.47 28.57
C VAL A 12 60.44 9.94 27.13
N ILE A 13 59.85 8.76 26.91
CA ILE A 13 59.58 8.20 25.58
C ILE A 13 58.26 8.81 25.09
N VAL A 14 58.32 9.73 24.12
CA VAL A 14 57.15 10.23 23.39
C VAL A 14 56.79 9.19 22.33
N ALA A 15 55.88 8.27 22.65
CA ALA A 15 55.29 7.36 21.68
C ALA A 15 54.26 8.13 20.83
N ALA A 16 54.64 8.44 19.59
CA ALA A 16 53.72 8.96 18.58
C ALA A 16 52.71 7.86 18.20
N LEU A 17 51.53 7.89 18.83
CA LEU A 17 50.38 7.11 18.37
C LEU A 17 49.96 7.62 16.99
N CYS A 18 50.36 6.89 15.95
CA CYS A 18 49.70 6.97 14.65
C CYS A 18 48.29 6.41 14.81
N ALA A 19 47.33 7.29 15.08
CA ALA A 19 45.91 6.97 14.95
C ALA A 19 45.65 6.70 13.47
N PHE A 20 45.70 5.43 13.06
CA PHE A 20 45.13 4.99 11.81
C PHE A 20 43.62 5.22 11.90
N SER A 21 43.18 6.38 11.43
CA SER A 21 41.79 6.64 11.14
C SER A 21 41.40 5.73 9.98
N TYR A 22 41.02 4.49 10.29
CA TYR A 22 40.21 3.67 9.40
C TYR A 22 38.90 4.42 9.22
N THR A 23 38.84 5.27 8.20
CA THR A 23 37.56 5.67 7.63
C THR A 23 37.05 4.40 6.95
N PRO A 24 35.99 3.75 7.46
CA PRO A 24 35.33 2.74 6.66
C PRO A 24 34.91 3.47 5.39
N TRP A 25 35.53 3.12 4.27
CA TRP A 25 34.97 3.41 2.98
C TRP A 25 33.66 2.66 2.99
N ALA A 26 32.58 3.37 3.30
CA ALA A 26 31.24 2.94 2.99
C ALA A 26 31.25 2.78 1.48
N GLN A 27 31.54 1.55 1.03
CA GLN A 27 31.24 1.12 -0.31
C GLN A 27 29.76 1.44 -0.46
N ALA A 28 29.45 2.49 -1.21
CA ALA A 28 28.10 2.76 -1.63
C ALA A 28 27.69 1.47 -2.34
N GLN A 29 26.93 0.62 -1.64
CA GLN A 29 26.37 -0.55 -2.29
C GLN A 29 25.57 0.01 -3.47
N ASP A 30 25.92 -0.45 -4.67
CA ASP A 30 25.13 -0.18 -5.87
C ASP A 30 23.75 -0.81 -5.65
N CYS A 31 22.88 -0.06 -4.97
CA CYS A 31 21.52 -0.44 -4.73
C CYS A 31 20.81 -0.38 -6.08
N LYS A 32 20.48 -1.57 -6.58
CA LYS A 32 19.67 -1.77 -7.76
C LYS A 32 18.45 -2.56 -7.35
N LEU A 33 17.28 -1.99 -7.61
CA LEU A 33 16.02 -2.69 -7.38
C LEU A 33 15.98 -3.97 -8.21
N VAL A 34 15.67 -5.08 -7.55
CA VAL A 34 15.51 -6.38 -8.20
C VAL A 34 14.05 -6.53 -8.60
N SER A 35 13.75 -6.43 -9.90
CA SER A 35 12.40 -6.69 -10.39
C SER A 35 11.99 -8.14 -10.11
N ARG A 36 10.79 -8.29 -9.57
CA ARG A 36 10.08 -9.54 -9.35
C ARG A 36 8.99 -9.79 -10.39
N GLY A 37 8.82 -8.87 -11.33
CA GLY A 37 7.92 -9.05 -12.46
C GLY A 37 7.06 -7.83 -12.72
N GLU A 38 6.41 -7.88 -13.88
CA GLU A 38 5.44 -6.92 -14.33
C GLU A 38 4.11 -7.64 -14.53
N ILE A 39 3.03 -7.02 -14.07
CA ILE A 39 1.69 -7.58 -14.06
C ILE A 39 0.83 -6.65 -14.92
N PRO A 40 0.33 -7.13 -16.06
CA PRO A 40 -0.60 -6.36 -16.86
C PRO A 40 -1.91 -6.18 -16.08
N LEU A 41 -2.40 -4.96 -16.11
CA LEU A 41 -3.69 -4.57 -15.61
C LEU A 41 -4.72 -4.68 -16.73
N THR A 42 -5.89 -5.19 -16.39
CA THR A 42 -7.05 -5.11 -17.27
C THR A 42 -8.24 -4.59 -16.48
N ARG A 43 -9.31 -4.22 -17.16
CA ARG A 43 -10.59 -3.90 -16.50
C ARG A 43 -11.65 -4.90 -16.90
N SER A 44 -12.45 -5.32 -15.94
CA SER A 44 -13.68 -6.04 -16.22
C SER A 44 -14.73 -5.14 -16.87
N SER A 45 -15.80 -5.74 -17.40
CA SER A 45 -16.93 -5.01 -17.98
C SER A 45 -17.67 -4.11 -16.97
N ASP A 46 -17.62 -4.43 -15.68
CA ASP A 46 -18.16 -3.65 -14.56
C ASP A 46 -17.11 -2.70 -13.94
N GLY A 47 -15.93 -2.58 -14.56
CA GLY A 47 -14.96 -1.53 -14.25
C GLY A 47 -13.94 -1.87 -13.16
N HIS A 48 -13.97 -3.07 -12.57
CA HIS A 48 -12.96 -3.52 -11.61
C HIS A 48 -11.59 -3.62 -12.28
N LEU A 49 -10.56 -3.14 -11.59
CA LEU A 49 -9.18 -3.30 -12.00
C LEU A 49 -8.71 -4.72 -11.67
N LEU A 50 -8.23 -5.45 -12.65
CA LEU A 50 -7.90 -6.87 -12.55
C LEU A 50 -6.41 -7.10 -12.74
N LEU A 51 -5.87 -8.02 -11.94
CA LEU A 51 -4.53 -8.57 -12.10
C LEU A 51 -4.61 -9.98 -12.66
N SER A 52 -3.76 -10.28 -13.63
CA SER A 52 -3.53 -11.65 -14.10
C SER A 52 -2.52 -12.35 -13.20
N VAL A 53 -2.96 -13.37 -12.47
CA VAL A 53 -2.11 -14.12 -11.53
C VAL A 53 -2.23 -15.63 -11.80
N ALA A 54 -1.36 -16.42 -11.18
CA ALA A 54 -1.51 -17.87 -11.17
C ALA A 54 -1.67 -18.36 -9.73
N LEU A 55 -2.77 -19.07 -9.46
CA LEU A 55 -3.03 -19.73 -8.18
C LEU A 55 -2.83 -21.23 -8.35
N ASN A 56 -1.87 -21.80 -7.61
CA ASN A 56 -1.48 -23.22 -7.73
C ASN A 56 -1.16 -23.61 -9.20
N GLY A 57 -0.49 -22.72 -9.92
CA GLY A 57 -0.13 -22.90 -11.33
C GLY A 57 -1.26 -22.66 -12.33
N LYS A 58 -2.51 -22.47 -11.88
CA LYS A 58 -3.67 -22.19 -12.76
C LYS A 58 -3.86 -20.68 -12.94
N PRO A 59 -4.05 -20.19 -14.17
CA PRO A 59 -4.31 -18.77 -14.38
C PRO A 59 -5.65 -18.38 -13.77
N VAL A 60 -5.65 -17.33 -12.96
CA VAL A 60 -6.84 -16.71 -12.40
C VAL A 60 -6.70 -15.19 -12.50
N GLN A 61 -7.82 -14.49 -12.58
CA GLN A 61 -7.81 -13.05 -12.38
C GLN A 61 -8.04 -12.77 -10.89
N MET A 62 -7.63 -11.61 -10.40
CA MET A 62 -8.04 -11.12 -9.07
C MET A 62 -8.37 -9.64 -9.21
N ALA A 63 -9.45 -9.17 -8.57
CA ALA A 63 -9.76 -7.75 -8.55
C ALA A 63 -8.87 -7.05 -7.53
N LEU A 64 -8.29 -5.90 -7.87
CA LEU A 64 -7.56 -5.05 -6.92
C LEU A 64 -8.54 -4.19 -6.14
N ASP A 65 -8.36 -4.10 -4.81
CA ASP A 65 -9.12 -3.17 -3.98
C ASP A 65 -8.22 -2.63 -2.85
N PHE A 66 -7.70 -1.42 -3.04
CA PHE A 66 -6.84 -0.76 -2.06
C PHE A 66 -7.58 -0.37 -0.76
N GLU A 67 -8.91 -0.33 -0.79
CA GLU A 67 -9.72 -0.05 0.39
C GLU A 67 -9.79 -1.26 1.33
N ARG A 68 -9.35 -2.44 0.88
CA ARG A 68 -9.37 -3.66 1.69
C ARG A 68 -8.02 -3.90 2.36
N PRO A 69 -7.98 -3.95 3.71
CA PRO A 69 -6.79 -4.38 4.42
C PRO A 69 -6.40 -5.81 4.09
N PHE A 70 -7.37 -6.68 3.84
CA PHE A 70 -7.14 -8.10 3.60
C PHE A 70 -7.72 -8.54 2.27
N THR A 71 -7.04 -9.51 1.67
CA THR A 71 -7.56 -10.28 0.55
C THR A 71 -8.84 -10.99 0.99
N THR A 72 -9.86 -10.97 0.15
CA THR A 72 -11.12 -11.69 0.38
C THR A 72 -11.40 -12.69 -0.73
N ILE A 73 -12.13 -13.74 -0.37
CA ILE A 73 -12.57 -14.79 -1.28
C ILE A 73 -14.04 -15.15 -1.03
N SER A 74 -14.83 -15.41 -2.06
CA SER A 74 -16.21 -15.86 -1.89
C SER A 74 -16.27 -17.33 -1.53
N ARG A 75 -17.31 -17.75 -0.81
CA ARG A 75 -17.53 -19.17 -0.45
C ARG A 75 -17.59 -20.06 -1.69
N ALA A 76 -18.24 -19.58 -2.74
CA ALA A 76 -18.33 -20.29 -4.01
C ALA A 76 -16.93 -20.57 -4.60
N LYS A 77 -16.03 -19.58 -4.54
CA LYS A 77 -14.66 -19.75 -5.05
C LYS A 77 -13.80 -20.63 -4.15
N VAL A 78 -13.98 -20.56 -2.82
CA VAL A 78 -13.36 -21.51 -1.88
C VAL A 78 -13.69 -22.95 -2.28
N ASN A 79 -14.98 -23.24 -2.49
CA ASN A 79 -15.44 -24.58 -2.86
C ASN A 79 -14.92 -25.01 -4.24
N GLU A 80 -14.88 -24.09 -5.22
CA GLU A 80 -14.33 -24.37 -6.55
C GLU A 80 -12.84 -24.73 -6.51
N LEU A 81 -12.08 -24.06 -5.63
CA LEU A 81 -10.64 -24.25 -5.48
C LEU A 81 -10.27 -25.41 -4.56
N ASP A 82 -11.25 -26.00 -3.85
CA ASP A 82 -11.03 -26.92 -2.73
C ASP A 82 -10.02 -26.31 -1.71
N ALA A 83 -10.17 -25.01 -1.46
CA ALA A 83 -9.25 -24.27 -0.60
C ALA A 83 -9.49 -24.64 0.87
N PRO A 84 -8.45 -25.02 1.64
CA PRO A 84 -8.59 -25.30 3.06
C PRO A 84 -9.14 -24.09 3.80
N VAL A 85 -10.22 -24.28 4.55
CA VAL A 85 -10.82 -23.26 5.40
C VAL A 85 -10.56 -23.59 6.86
N THR A 86 -10.03 -22.62 7.59
CA THR A 86 -9.98 -22.70 9.04
C THR A 86 -11.16 -21.90 9.59
N ASN A 87 -12.08 -22.59 10.27
CA ASN A 87 -13.13 -21.93 11.05
C ASN A 87 -12.47 -21.30 12.28
N GLN A 88 -12.02 -20.06 12.17
CA GLN A 88 -11.55 -19.31 13.32
C GLN A 88 -12.74 -18.76 14.10
N ALA A 89 -13.53 -19.65 14.69
CA ALA A 89 -14.42 -19.31 15.80
C ALA A 89 -13.54 -18.99 17.03
N GLY A 90 -12.86 -17.82 17.04
CA GLY A 90 -12.13 -17.37 18.22
C GLY A 90 -10.81 -16.60 18.03
N GLY A 91 -10.29 -16.39 16.81
CA GLY A 91 -9.24 -15.40 16.61
C GLY A 91 -8.11 -15.76 15.64
N GLU A 92 -7.74 -14.75 14.85
CA GLU A 92 -6.37 -14.23 14.68
C GLU A 92 -6.40 -12.89 13.91
N PHE A 93 -7.36 -12.68 13.02
CA PHE A 93 -7.61 -11.35 12.48
C PHE A 93 -8.64 -10.60 13.32
N ARG A 94 -8.14 -9.71 14.18
CA ARG A 94 -8.96 -8.74 14.90
C ARG A 94 -8.70 -7.35 14.35
N LEU A 95 -9.72 -6.74 13.78
CA LEU A 95 -9.70 -5.32 13.40
C LEU A 95 -10.29 -4.51 14.56
N GLY A 96 -9.54 -4.37 15.66
CA GLY A 96 -10.07 -3.83 16.92
C GLY A 96 -10.76 -4.92 17.76
N GLU A 97 -12.01 -4.71 18.19
CA GLU A 97 -12.73 -5.70 19.03
C GLU A 97 -13.32 -6.88 18.24
N ASP A 98 -13.33 -6.79 16.91
CA ASP A 98 -14.13 -7.65 16.03
C ASP A 98 -13.39 -8.90 15.54
N ALA A 99 -14.12 -10.00 15.35
CA ALA A 99 -13.60 -11.23 14.75
C ALA A 99 -13.86 -11.23 13.24
N LEU A 100 -12.85 -11.54 12.42
CA LEU A 100 -13.09 -11.86 11.02
C LEU A 100 -13.71 -13.26 10.89
N GLY A 101 -14.50 -13.47 9.83
CA GLY A 101 -15.13 -14.75 9.51
C GLY A 101 -14.11 -15.84 9.13
N ASP A 102 -14.60 -16.92 8.52
CA ASP A 102 -13.76 -18.02 8.05
C ASP A 102 -12.57 -17.53 7.21
N VAL A 103 -11.41 -18.17 7.36
CA VAL A 103 -10.20 -17.84 6.60
C VAL A 103 -9.84 -19.02 5.70
N ALA A 104 -9.79 -18.75 4.40
CA ALA A 104 -9.30 -19.69 3.40
C ALA A 104 -7.79 -19.51 3.19
N MET A 105 -7.07 -20.62 3.17
CA MET A 105 -5.65 -20.65 2.84
C MET A 105 -5.49 -20.90 1.35
N LEU A 106 -5.13 -19.86 0.61
CA LEU A 106 -4.75 -19.99 -0.79
C LEU A 106 -3.33 -20.56 -0.87
N GLY A 107 -3.07 -21.44 -1.83
CA GLY A 107 -1.75 -22.05 -1.99
C GLY A 107 -0.69 -21.07 -2.51
N SER A 108 -0.02 -21.41 -3.62
CA SER A 108 0.98 -20.51 -4.20
C SER A 108 0.31 -19.51 -5.14
N VAL A 109 0.40 -18.22 -4.82
CA VAL A 109 -0.05 -17.11 -5.67
C VAL A 109 1.15 -16.51 -6.36
N ARG A 110 1.19 -16.61 -7.69
CA ARG A 110 2.28 -16.07 -8.52
C ARG A 110 1.81 -14.86 -9.31
N LEU A 111 2.55 -13.76 -9.18
CA LEU A 111 2.36 -12.51 -9.90
C LEU A 111 3.64 -12.18 -10.69
N GLY A 112 3.62 -12.42 -12.00
CA GLY A 112 4.86 -12.35 -12.79
C GLY A 112 5.88 -13.39 -12.32
N ALA A 113 7.09 -12.97 -11.96
CA ALA A 113 8.12 -13.84 -11.36
C ALA A 113 8.09 -13.85 -9.83
N ALA A 114 7.16 -13.11 -9.21
CA ALA A 114 6.96 -13.03 -7.78
C ALA A 114 6.00 -14.14 -7.33
N SER A 115 6.23 -14.70 -6.14
CA SER A 115 5.33 -15.68 -5.55
C SER A 115 5.13 -15.39 -4.06
N VAL A 116 3.90 -15.55 -3.61
CA VAL A 116 3.50 -15.57 -2.20
C VAL A 116 2.88 -16.93 -1.95
N ASP A 117 3.44 -17.68 -1.02
CA ASP A 117 2.89 -18.96 -0.60
C ASP A 117 2.03 -18.77 0.64
N ARG A 118 0.92 -19.53 0.73
CA ARG A 118 0.01 -19.50 1.88
C ARG A 118 -0.61 -18.12 2.08
N LEU A 119 -1.22 -17.58 1.02
CA LEU A 119 -1.94 -16.32 1.11
C LEU A 119 -3.27 -16.54 1.83
N GLU A 120 -3.44 -15.86 2.96
CA GLU A 120 -4.69 -15.85 3.72
C GLU A 120 -5.72 -14.95 3.03
N ALA A 121 -6.92 -15.48 2.83
CA ALA A 121 -8.06 -14.75 2.30
C ALA A 121 -9.27 -14.93 3.21
N VAL A 122 -9.87 -13.82 3.63
CA VAL A 122 -11.08 -13.81 4.45
C VAL A 122 -12.26 -14.20 3.58
N VAL A 123 -13.07 -15.16 4.04
CA VAL A 123 -14.26 -15.57 3.30
C VAL A 123 -15.35 -14.52 3.46
N ASP A 124 -15.72 -13.87 2.36
CA ASP A 124 -16.67 -12.76 2.31
C ASP A 124 -17.55 -12.87 1.06
N ASP A 125 -18.85 -13.09 1.28
CA ASP A 125 -19.88 -13.12 0.22
C ASP A 125 -20.59 -11.76 0.05
N GLY A 126 -20.22 -10.74 0.82
CA GLY A 126 -20.90 -9.44 0.91
C GLY A 126 -20.75 -8.55 -0.33
N ARG A 127 -19.74 -8.79 -1.18
CA ARG A 127 -19.68 -8.22 -2.54
C ARG A 127 -19.57 -9.36 -3.55
N LYS A 128 -20.40 -9.32 -4.60
CA LYS A 128 -20.20 -10.16 -5.79
C LYS A 128 -18.92 -9.71 -6.49
N ALA A 129 -17.78 -10.22 -6.03
CA ALA A 129 -16.52 -10.04 -6.72
C ALA A 129 -16.61 -10.70 -8.10
N TYR A 130 -16.08 -10.03 -9.14
CA TYR A 130 -16.12 -10.48 -10.55
C TYR A 130 -15.83 -11.98 -10.72
N ASN A 131 -14.88 -12.51 -9.95
CA ASN A 131 -14.51 -13.92 -9.95
C ASN A 131 -14.40 -14.52 -8.55
N GLY A 132 -14.93 -13.85 -7.52
CA GLY A 132 -14.85 -14.34 -6.15
C GLY A 132 -13.52 -14.11 -5.43
N ILE A 133 -12.50 -13.41 -5.98
CA ILE A 133 -11.28 -13.05 -5.23
C ILE A 133 -11.00 -11.55 -5.38
N ILE A 134 -10.86 -10.85 -4.25
CA ILE A 134 -10.44 -9.45 -4.19
C ILE A 134 -9.13 -9.37 -3.42
N LEU A 135 -8.12 -8.79 -4.04
CA LEU A 135 -6.79 -8.60 -3.51
C LEU A 135 -6.75 -7.30 -2.72
N GLY A 136 -6.63 -7.43 -1.41
CA GLY A 136 -6.33 -6.32 -0.50
C GLY A 136 -4.84 -6.04 -0.47
N TYR A 137 -4.45 -4.90 0.10
CA TYR A 137 -3.03 -4.52 0.07
C TYR A 137 -2.15 -5.39 1.01
N ASN A 138 -2.71 -6.24 1.89
CA ASN A 138 -1.92 -7.22 2.67
C ASN A 138 -1.07 -8.17 1.82
N MET A 139 -1.41 -8.35 0.54
CA MET A 139 -0.56 -9.09 -0.38
C MET A 139 0.53 -8.19 -0.98
N LEU A 140 0.21 -6.94 -1.30
CA LEU A 140 1.16 -6.02 -1.94
C LEU A 140 2.31 -5.60 -1.02
N GLN A 141 2.11 -5.60 0.30
CA GLN A 141 3.15 -5.29 1.28
C GLN A 141 4.33 -6.28 1.32
N TYR A 142 4.23 -7.45 0.69
CA TYR A 142 5.36 -8.37 0.50
C TYR A 142 6.39 -7.84 -0.52
N PHE A 143 6.02 -6.81 -1.29
CA PHE A 143 6.82 -6.23 -2.36
C PHE A 143 6.93 -4.72 -2.19
N LEU A 144 7.72 -4.11 -3.07
CA LEU A 144 7.68 -2.69 -3.35
C LEU A 144 6.92 -2.50 -4.68
N PRO A 145 5.59 -2.30 -4.66
CA PRO A 145 4.81 -2.17 -5.88
C PRO A 145 4.97 -0.77 -6.49
N GLU A 146 5.27 -0.75 -7.79
CA GLU A 146 5.20 0.41 -8.66
C GLU A 146 3.91 0.34 -9.50
N PHE A 147 3.15 1.42 -9.50
CA PHE A 147 1.94 1.63 -10.27
C PHE A 147 2.23 2.56 -11.43
N ASP A 148 1.94 2.06 -12.64
CA ASP A 148 2.09 2.80 -13.88
C ASP A 148 0.79 2.61 -14.69
N LEU A 149 -0.27 3.26 -14.19
CA LEU A 149 -1.62 3.08 -14.73
C LEU A 149 -1.76 3.67 -16.14
N ALA A 150 -0.87 4.59 -16.55
CA ALA A 150 -0.80 5.09 -17.93
C ALA A 150 -0.45 3.98 -18.94
N HIS A 151 0.31 2.98 -18.48
CA HIS A 151 0.74 1.84 -19.29
C HIS A 151 0.06 0.53 -18.89
N ASP A 152 -0.99 0.60 -18.07
CA ASP A 152 -1.76 -0.55 -17.58
C ASP A 152 -0.87 -1.64 -16.94
N VAL A 153 0.07 -1.25 -16.07
CA VAL A 153 0.95 -2.23 -15.40
C VAL A 153 1.21 -1.92 -13.93
N ILE A 154 1.39 -2.99 -13.15
CA ILE A 154 2.03 -2.96 -11.82
C ILE A 154 3.35 -3.71 -11.92
N ARG A 155 4.44 -3.11 -11.42
CA ARG A 155 5.74 -3.78 -11.29
C ARG A 155 5.99 -4.08 -9.82
N LEU A 156 6.49 -5.27 -9.54
CA LEU A 156 6.87 -5.68 -8.20
C LEU A 156 8.38 -5.69 -8.09
N PHE A 157 8.93 -5.09 -7.04
CA PHE A 157 10.37 -5.14 -6.74
C PHE A 157 10.62 -5.82 -5.39
N ASP A 158 11.80 -6.44 -5.26
CA ASP A 158 12.29 -6.88 -3.95
C ASP A 158 12.54 -5.65 -3.08
N LYS A 159 12.02 -5.73 -1.86
CA LYS A 159 12.16 -4.72 -0.83
C LYS A 159 13.53 -4.72 -0.18
N ARG A 160 14.16 -5.90 -0.11
CA ARG A 160 15.50 -6.07 0.45
C ARG A 160 16.47 -5.39 -0.51
N HIS A 161 17.44 -4.66 0.04
CA HIS A 161 18.61 -4.08 -0.62
C HIS A 161 18.53 -2.60 -1.08
N CYS A 162 17.43 -1.87 -0.90
CA CYS A 162 17.32 -0.49 -1.44
C CYS A 162 16.47 0.51 -0.62
N PRO A 163 16.87 0.87 0.61
CA PRO A 163 16.08 1.82 1.43
C PRO A 163 16.01 3.24 0.85
N ASP A 164 17.07 3.73 0.21
CA ASP A 164 17.19 5.16 -0.14
C ASP A 164 17.09 5.46 -1.66
N LYS A 165 16.91 4.43 -2.51
CA LYS A 165 16.85 4.59 -3.97
C LYS A 165 15.75 3.72 -4.58
N VAL A 166 14.51 4.04 -4.22
CA VAL A 166 13.33 3.34 -4.73
C VAL A 166 12.85 3.88 -6.09
N VAL A 167 13.14 5.14 -6.42
CA VAL A 167 12.81 5.71 -7.74
C VAL A 167 14.01 5.56 -8.67
N TYR A 168 13.86 4.73 -9.70
CA TYR A 168 14.93 4.44 -10.68
C TYR A 168 14.67 5.03 -12.07
N TRP A 169 13.45 5.53 -12.33
CA TRP A 169 13.03 6.01 -13.65
C TRP A 169 13.18 7.53 -13.83
N ALA A 170 13.42 8.27 -12.76
CA ALA A 170 13.54 9.73 -12.80
C ALA A 170 14.61 10.22 -11.81
N PRO A 171 15.33 11.30 -12.14
CA PRO A 171 16.30 11.90 -11.23
C PRO A 171 15.63 12.68 -10.08
N ASP A 172 14.45 13.24 -10.35
CA ASP A 172 13.66 14.02 -9.40
C ASP A 172 12.28 13.37 -9.24
N TYR A 173 11.78 13.38 -8.02
CA TYR A 173 10.48 12.82 -7.67
C TYR A 173 9.90 13.55 -6.44
N LEU A 174 8.59 13.43 -6.27
CA LEU A 174 7.86 13.91 -5.11
C LEU A 174 7.59 12.76 -4.14
N THR A 175 7.35 13.10 -2.89
CA THR A 175 7.01 12.13 -1.84
C THR A 175 5.91 12.65 -0.95
N PHE A 176 5.06 11.76 -0.46
CA PHE A 176 4.23 12.03 0.71
C PHE A 176 4.23 10.84 1.67
N LYS A 177 4.05 11.15 2.95
CA LYS A 177 3.79 10.14 3.99
C LYS A 177 2.30 9.83 4.02
N TYR A 178 1.99 8.62 4.46
CA TYR A 178 0.62 8.24 4.78
C TYR A 178 0.59 7.61 6.17
N ASP A 179 -0.53 7.76 6.84
CA ASP A 179 -0.82 7.06 8.08
C ASP A 179 -1.55 5.76 7.80
N ASP A 180 -1.18 4.72 8.55
CA ASP A 180 -1.87 3.43 8.51
C ASP A 180 -2.83 3.36 9.69
N HIS A 181 -4.11 3.61 9.40
CA HIS A 181 -5.18 3.57 10.38
C HIS A 181 -6.01 2.30 10.24
N ILE A 182 -5.63 1.28 11.01
CA ILE A 182 -6.37 0.01 11.06
C ILE A 182 -6.45 -0.60 9.65
N GLY A 183 -5.30 -0.58 8.98
CA GLY A 183 -5.18 -1.08 7.64
C GLY A 183 -5.84 -0.23 6.58
N ARG A 184 -5.71 1.09 6.72
CA ARG A 184 -6.15 2.06 5.72
C ARG A 184 -5.04 3.09 5.56
N MET A 185 -4.56 3.19 4.33
CA MET A 185 -3.55 4.16 3.94
C MET A 185 -4.22 5.52 3.72
N LEU A 186 -4.19 6.36 4.75
CA LEU A 186 -4.73 7.72 4.70
C LEU A 186 -3.60 8.71 4.51
N LEU A 187 -3.77 9.64 3.59
CA LEU A 187 -2.81 10.72 3.34
C LEU A 187 -3.49 12.08 3.53
N ASP A 188 -2.71 13.05 3.98
CA ASP A 188 -3.18 14.43 4.10
C ASP A 188 -3.36 15.06 2.71
N ALA A 189 -4.52 15.65 2.49
CA ALA A 189 -4.84 16.39 1.28
C ALA A 189 -5.62 17.66 1.61
N LYS A 190 -5.78 18.53 0.62
CA LYS A 190 -6.72 19.67 0.69
C LYS A 190 -7.70 19.64 -0.45
N VAL A 191 -8.96 19.86 -0.13
CA VAL A 191 -10.03 20.10 -1.09
C VAL A 191 -10.55 21.51 -0.88
N ASP A 192 -10.48 22.34 -1.93
CA ASP A 192 -10.91 23.74 -1.90
C ASP A 192 -10.35 24.51 -0.68
N GLY A 193 -9.07 24.25 -0.38
CA GLY A 193 -8.32 24.84 0.73
C GLY A 193 -8.57 24.24 2.12
N ARG A 194 -9.42 23.22 2.25
CA ARG A 194 -9.75 22.55 3.53
C ARG A 194 -9.00 21.24 3.67
N ASP A 195 -8.44 20.99 4.85
CA ASP A 195 -7.75 19.73 5.17
C ASP A 195 -8.74 18.56 5.18
N VAL A 196 -8.37 17.48 4.52
CA VAL A 196 -9.17 16.26 4.37
C VAL A 196 -8.27 15.03 4.36
N HIS A 197 -8.83 13.87 4.69
CA HIS A 197 -8.14 12.58 4.56
C HIS A 197 -8.42 11.95 3.21
N ALA A 198 -7.36 11.73 2.45
CA ALA A 198 -7.42 11.09 1.14
C ALA A 198 -6.95 9.63 1.19
N MET A 199 -7.41 8.83 0.23
CA MET A 199 -6.93 7.47 0.00
C MET A 199 -6.65 7.28 -1.49
N LEU A 200 -5.56 6.59 -1.82
CA LEU A 200 -5.31 6.16 -3.19
C LEU A 200 -6.23 4.98 -3.54
N ALA A 201 -6.97 5.10 -4.64
CA ALA A 201 -7.95 4.13 -5.08
C ALA A 201 -7.76 3.82 -6.58
N PRO A 202 -6.62 3.22 -6.98
CA PRO A 202 -6.30 2.96 -8.39
C PRO A 202 -7.34 2.08 -9.09
N GLU A 203 -8.08 1.27 -8.34
CA GLU A 203 -9.17 0.45 -8.85
C GLU A 203 -10.36 1.28 -9.35
N ARG A 204 -10.58 2.49 -8.81
CA ARG A 204 -11.67 3.37 -9.21
C ARG A 204 -11.37 4.07 -10.52
N VAL A 205 -12.36 4.15 -11.40
CA VAL A 205 -12.23 4.90 -12.67
C VAL A 205 -12.21 6.40 -12.42
N GLN A 206 -13.02 6.87 -11.46
CA GLN A 206 -13.17 8.28 -11.15
C GLN A 206 -12.97 8.52 -9.65
N SER A 207 -12.37 9.66 -9.31
CA SER A 207 -12.22 10.12 -7.94
C SER A 207 -13.59 10.32 -7.29
N THR A 208 -13.70 10.00 -6.00
CA THR A 208 -14.96 10.05 -5.26
C THR A 208 -14.78 10.85 -3.97
N ILE A 209 -15.71 11.73 -3.63
CA ILE A 209 -15.72 12.50 -2.38
C ILE A 209 -16.89 12.07 -1.48
N SER A 210 -16.75 12.33 -0.18
CA SER A 210 -17.82 12.12 0.80
C SER A 210 -18.93 13.16 0.64
N TYR A 211 -20.10 12.87 1.20
CA TYR A 211 -21.20 13.84 1.26
C TYR A 211 -20.79 15.13 1.99
N ASP A 212 -20.02 15.01 3.07
CA ASP A 212 -19.56 16.17 3.84
C ASP A 212 -18.66 17.09 3.00
N VAL A 213 -17.76 16.52 2.19
CA VAL A 213 -16.91 17.29 1.25
C VAL A 213 -17.74 17.88 0.11
N ALA A 214 -18.74 17.15 -0.39
CA ALA A 214 -19.62 17.63 -1.45
C ALA A 214 -20.43 18.85 -1.00
N ASP A 215 -21.04 18.78 0.19
CA ASP A 215 -21.78 19.89 0.79
C ASP A 215 -20.89 21.10 1.03
N ALA A 216 -19.69 20.86 1.55
CA ALA A 216 -18.66 21.87 1.77
C ALA A 216 -18.24 22.61 0.49
N SER A 217 -18.28 21.93 -0.65
CA SER A 217 -17.81 22.41 -1.96
C SER A 217 -18.95 22.83 -2.90
N GLY A 218 -20.21 22.69 -2.46
CA GLY A 218 -21.39 23.01 -3.28
C GLY A 218 -21.60 22.04 -4.46
N ILE A 219 -21.19 20.77 -4.32
CA ILE A 219 -21.28 19.73 -5.35
C ILE A 219 -22.53 18.88 -5.15
N SER A 220 -23.23 18.57 -6.24
CA SER A 220 -24.43 17.72 -6.23
C SER A 220 -24.11 16.28 -5.85
N HIS A 221 -24.89 15.70 -4.94
CA HIS A 221 -24.77 14.28 -4.58
C HIS A 221 -25.16 13.34 -5.72
N ASP A 222 -26.12 13.74 -6.55
CA ASP A 222 -26.69 12.88 -7.60
C ASP A 222 -25.86 12.83 -8.87
N THR A 223 -25.20 13.95 -9.19
CA THR A 223 -24.53 14.13 -10.50
C THR A 223 -23.03 14.32 -10.40
N GLY A 224 -22.49 14.43 -9.17
CA GLY A 224 -21.09 14.78 -8.97
C GLY A 224 -20.80 16.23 -9.36
N GLY A 225 -19.53 16.52 -9.63
CA GLY A 225 -19.09 17.86 -10.02
C GLY A 225 -17.58 17.95 -10.19
N ALA A 226 -17.04 19.15 -10.04
CA ALA A 226 -15.62 19.40 -10.08
C ALA A 226 -15.18 20.22 -8.87
N LEU A 227 -14.09 19.79 -8.24
CA LEU A 227 -13.42 20.53 -7.16
C LEU A 227 -12.74 21.77 -7.75
N GLN A 228 -12.70 22.89 -7.02
CA GLN A 228 -11.89 24.03 -7.44
C GLN A 228 -10.41 23.67 -7.38
N THR A 229 -9.98 23.04 -6.29
CA THR A 229 -8.62 22.55 -6.07
C THR A 229 -8.61 21.24 -5.31
N LEU A 230 -7.72 20.32 -5.73
CA LEU A 230 -7.31 19.15 -4.97
C LEU A 230 -5.78 19.19 -4.81
N GLU A 231 -5.29 19.26 -3.58
CA GLU A 231 -3.86 19.30 -3.26
C GLU A 231 -3.46 18.07 -2.46
N PHE A 232 -2.38 17.41 -2.85
CA PHE A 232 -1.77 16.33 -2.09
C PHE A 232 -0.33 16.13 -2.57
N GLY A 233 0.58 15.68 -1.70
CA GLY A 233 1.94 15.33 -2.09
C GLY A 233 2.75 16.41 -2.82
N GLY A 234 2.42 17.69 -2.60
CA GLY A 234 3.09 18.81 -3.26
C GLY A 234 2.58 19.13 -4.67
N ILE A 235 1.50 18.49 -5.13
CA ILE A 235 0.80 18.84 -6.38
C ILE A 235 -0.54 19.53 -6.10
N THR A 236 -0.97 20.37 -7.05
CA THR A 236 -2.28 21.03 -7.03
C THR A 236 -2.99 20.78 -8.35
N LEU A 237 -4.12 20.08 -8.28
CA LEU A 237 -5.03 19.87 -9.40
C LEU A 237 -6.14 20.91 -9.34
N ARG A 238 -6.58 21.40 -10.50
CA ARG A 238 -7.71 22.33 -10.63
C ARG A 238 -8.82 21.68 -11.43
N HIS A 239 -10.07 21.93 -11.03
CA HIS A 239 -11.25 21.38 -11.72
C HIS A 239 -11.25 19.85 -11.82
N ALA A 240 -10.78 19.17 -10.76
CA ALA A 240 -10.78 17.71 -10.70
C ALA A 240 -12.22 17.20 -10.62
N ALA A 241 -12.64 16.41 -11.62
CA ALA A 241 -13.97 15.83 -11.66
C ALA A 241 -14.13 14.74 -10.59
N VAL A 242 -15.25 14.74 -9.88
CA VAL A 242 -15.50 13.81 -8.76
C VAL A 242 -16.93 13.29 -8.79
N GLN A 243 -17.09 12.04 -8.37
CA GLN A 243 -18.38 11.48 -7.96
C GLN A 243 -18.59 11.72 -6.46
N VAL A 244 -19.84 11.68 -6.02
CA VAL A 244 -20.18 11.73 -4.59
C VAL A 244 -20.68 10.36 -4.15
N ALA A 245 -20.23 9.88 -3.00
CA ALA A 245 -20.72 8.64 -2.41
C ALA A 245 -20.60 8.68 -0.88
N ASP A 246 -21.28 7.74 -0.21
CA ASP A 246 -20.99 7.48 1.19
C ASP A 246 -19.61 6.80 1.30
N LEU A 247 -18.61 7.57 1.71
CA LEU A 247 -17.25 7.10 1.94
C LEU A 247 -16.97 6.74 3.39
N ARG A 248 -17.94 6.92 4.28
CA ARG A 248 -17.85 6.33 5.62
C ARG A 248 -17.74 4.84 5.41
N TYR A 249 -16.86 4.20 6.16
CA TYR A 249 -16.70 2.75 6.08
C TYR A 249 -18.05 2.12 6.43
N ALA A 250 -18.81 1.80 5.39
CA ALA A 250 -20.15 1.29 5.54
C ALA A 250 -20.01 -0.06 6.24
N ARG A 251 -20.79 -0.25 7.31
CA ARG A 251 -21.32 -1.58 7.62
C ARG A 251 -21.97 -2.08 6.33
N GLY A 252 -21.23 -2.84 5.53
CA GLY A 252 -21.88 -3.72 4.56
C GLY A 252 -22.73 -4.71 5.36
N PRO A 253 -23.88 -5.17 4.84
CA PRO A 253 -24.52 -6.35 5.39
C PRO A 253 -23.51 -7.48 5.20
N SER A 254 -22.74 -7.74 6.24
CA SER A 254 -22.30 -9.07 6.51
C SER A 254 -23.54 -9.95 6.33
N GLY A 255 -23.56 -10.79 5.29
CA GLY A 255 -24.63 -11.77 5.12
C GLY A 255 -24.84 -12.57 6.41
N PRO A 256 -25.88 -13.41 6.50
CA PRO A 256 -26.15 -14.19 7.72
C PRO A 256 -24.92 -14.96 8.26
N ASP A 257 -23.92 -15.22 7.41
CA ASP A 257 -22.68 -15.95 7.73
C ASP A 257 -21.41 -15.09 7.88
N ALA A 258 -21.49 -13.76 7.73
CA ALA A 258 -20.33 -12.89 7.92
C ALA A 258 -20.30 -12.32 9.35
N HIS A 259 -19.20 -12.52 10.07
CA HIS A 259 -19.05 -12.14 11.48
C HIS A 259 -18.24 -10.84 11.70
N ILE A 260 -18.08 -10.00 10.67
CA ILE A 260 -17.28 -8.78 10.76
C ILE A 260 -18.12 -7.66 11.43
N GLN A 261 -17.92 -7.41 12.72
CA GLN A 261 -18.68 -6.39 13.48
C GLN A 261 -17.96 -5.04 13.68
N ALA A 262 -17.08 -4.58 12.77
CA ALA A 262 -16.29 -3.33 12.87
C ALA A 262 -16.94 -2.21 13.75
N ARG A 263 -16.53 -2.13 15.03
CA ARG A 263 -17.01 -1.16 16.03
C ARG A 263 -16.12 0.09 16.19
N ALA A 264 -14.95 0.11 15.55
CA ALA A 264 -14.06 1.26 15.61
C ALA A 264 -14.54 2.39 14.69
N LEU A 265 -14.65 3.60 15.26
CA LEU A 265 -14.77 4.87 14.54
C LEU A 265 -13.50 5.06 13.71
N LEU A 266 -13.43 4.42 12.54
CA LEU A 266 -12.32 4.60 11.62
C LEU A 266 -12.26 6.06 11.19
N THR A 267 -11.05 6.64 11.14
CA THR A 267 -10.82 7.98 10.57
C THR A 267 -11.54 8.05 9.22
N PRO A 268 -12.45 9.00 8.99
CA PRO A 268 -13.21 9.03 7.75
C PRO A 268 -12.27 9.17 6.55
N THR A 269 -12.60 8.52 5.42
CA THR A 269 -12.02 8.95 4.14
C THR A 269 -12.95 9.99 3.57
N ASP A 270 -12.39 11.16 3.30
CA ASP A 270 -13.10 12.30 2.74
C ASP A 270 -13.03 12.28 1.20
N ILE A 271 -11.93 11.76 0.65
CA ILE A 271 -11.73 11.59 -0.78
C ILE A 271 -10.97 10.31 -1.13
N LYS A 272 -11.43 9.63 -2.18
CA LYS A 272 -10.71 8.53 -2.84
C LYS A 272 -10.22 9.01 -4.19
N ILE A 273 -8.91 9.01 -4.38
CA ILE A 273 -8.25 9.49 -5.60
C ILE A 273 -8.19 8.34 -6.59
N GLY A 274 -8.97 8.44 -7.66
CA GLY A 274 -9.17 7.40 -8.67
C GLY A 274 -8.15 7.44 -9.81
N ALA A 275 -8.28 6.50 -10.74
CA ALA A 275 -7.45 6.39 -11.92
C ALA A 275 -7.54 7.59 -12.88
N ASP A 276 -8.64 8.35 -12.84
CA ASP A 276 -8.76 9.65 -13.53
C ASP A 276 -7.64 10.62 -13.18
N VAL A 277 -7.17 10.58 -11.92
CA VAL A 277 -6.01 11.33 -11.44
C VAL A 277 -4.75 10.46 -11.47
N LEU A 278 -4.80 9.25 -10.90
CA LEU A 278 -3.62 8.42 -10.67
C LEU A 278 -2.95 7.92 -11.95
N LYS A 279 -3.63 7.88 -13.10
CA LYS A 279 -2.99 7.56 -14.39
C LYS A 279 -2.00 8.61 -14.87
N HIS A 280 -2.05 9.80 -14.30
CA HIS A 280 -1.06 10.86 -14.57
C HIS A 280 0.13 10.79 -13.61
N LEU A 281 0.14 9.81 -12.71
CA LEU A 281 1.22 9.56 -11.78
C LEU A 281 1.86 8.21 -12.11
N ARG A 282 3.18 8.15 -11.97
CA ARG A 282 3.90 6.88 -11.80
C ARG A 282 4.42 6.85 -10.38
N PHE A 283 4.00 5.86 -9.59
CA PHE A 283 4.23 5.88 -8.15
C PHE A 283 4.61 4.53 -7.56
N ILE A 284 5.48 4.55 -6.55
CA ILE A 284 5.81 3.41 -5.70
C ILE A 284 5.21 3.63 -4.32
N ILE A 285 4.67 2.56 -3.75
CA ILE A 285 4.25 2.53 -2.34
C ILE A 285 5.27 1.73 -1.55
N ASP A 286 5.99 2.39 -0.64
CA ASP A 286 6.80 1.73 0.36
C ASP A 286 6.01 1.56 1.66
N PHE A 287 5.56 0.33 1.90
CA PHE A 287 4.76 0.00 3.06
C PHE A 287 5.51 0.07 4.40
N GLU A 288 6.83 -0.10 4.40
CA GLU A 288 7.64 -0.01 5.62
C GLU A 288 8.02 1.43 5.95
N ALA A 289 8.43 2.19 4.94
CA ALA A 289 8.73 3.61 5.12
C ALA A 289 7.47 4.47 5.28
N LYS A 290 6.27 3.89 5.07
CA LYS A 290 4.97 4.57 4.99
C LYS A 290 5.02 5.78 4.08
N THR A 291 5.58 5.58 2.89
CA THR A 291 5.89 6.66 1.93
C THR A 291 5.43 6.27 0.55
N VAL A 292 4.83 7.22 -0.17
CA VAL A 292 4.60 7.12 -1.60
C VAL A 292 5.60 8.00 -2.30
N TYR A 293 6.27 7.45 -3.30
CA TYR A 293 7.22 8.12 -4.17
C TYR A 293 6.62 8.23 -5.55
N PHE A 294 6.62 9.40 -6.18
CA PHE A 294 5.94 9.55 -7.46
C PHE A 294 6.52 10.64 -8.36
N THR A 295 6.26 10.48 -9.65
CA THR A 295 6.48 11.52 -10.67
C THR A 295 5.16 11.86 -11.34
N VAL A 296 5.02 13.10 -11.80
CA VAL A 296 3.89 13.56 -12.61
C VAL A 296 4.25 13.39 -14.09
N GLY A 297 3.35 12.80 -14.87
CA GLY A 297 3.48 12.57 -16.32
C GLY A 297 2.45 13.31 -17.14
#